data_AF-A0A9Q4F0X9-F1
#
_entry.id   AF-A0A9Q4F0X9-F1
#
_cell.length_a   1.000
_cell.length_b   1.000
_cell.length_c   1.000
_cell.angle_alpha   90.00
_cell.angle_beta   90.00
_cell.angle_gamma   90.00
#
_symmetry.space_group_name_H-M   'P 1'
#
loop_
_entity.id
_entity.type
_entity.pdbx_description
1 polymer ?
#
loop_
_entity_poly.entity_id
_entity_poly.type
_entity_poly.pdbx_seq_one_letter_code
_entity_poly.pdbx_strand_id
1 'polypeptide(L)' 'MTPKEIGMMIKALRDGKEVICPECKTGKIITPYNPKTSTYFNCTTCNFKIHMEPAEKR' A
#
# COMPACT_ATOMS: atom_id res chain seq x y z
N MET A 1 -0.64 -14.94 -3.58
CA MET A 1 -1.17 -14.12 -2.48
C MET A 1 -2.61 -14.50 -2.24
N THR A 2 -2.93 -14.87 -1.02
CA THR A 2 -4.32 -15.04 -0.61
C THR A 2 -4.98 -13.68 -0.39
N PRO A 3 -6.31 -13.55 -0.56
CA PRO A 3 -7.02 -12.29 -0.28
C PRO A 3 -6.81 -11.77 1.15
N LYS A 4 -6.52 -12.66 2.11
CA LYS A 4 -6.19 -12.30 3.49
C LYS A 4 -4.88 -11.51 3.61
N GLU A 5 -3.83 -11.90 2.89
CA GLU A 5 -2.54 -11.21 2.91
C GLU A 5 -2.65 -9.81 2.30
N ILE A 6 -3.42 -9.68 1.22
CA ILE A 6 -3.69 -8.39 0.58
C ILE A 6 -4.44 -7.45 1.55
N GLY A 7 -5.42 -7.98 2.28
CA GLY A 7 -6.15 -7.21 3.30
C GLY A 7 -5.25 -6.69 4.42
N MET A 8 -4.31 -7.51 4.91
CA MET A 8 -3.34 -7.08 5.92
C MET A 8 -2.37 -6.02 5.38
N MET A 9 -1.89 -6.18 4.14
CA MET A 9 -1.05 -5.17 3.48
C MET A 9 -1.78 -3.83 3.36
N ILE A 10 -3.02 -3.83 2.85
CA ILE A 10 -3.82 -2.60 2.71
C ILE A 10 -4.04 -1.95 4.08
N LYS A 11 -4.34 -2.75 5.11
CA LYS A 11 -4.51 -2.24 6.48
C LYS A 11 -3.22 -1.60 7.02
N ALA A 12 -2.08 -2.25 6.83
CA ALA A 12 -0.77 -1.71 7.23
C ALA A 12 -0.45 -0.40 6.49
N LEU A 13 -0.70 -0.35 5.17
CA LEU A 13 -0.51 0.86 4.37
C LEU A 13 -1.39 2.01 4.85
N ARG A 14 -2.67 1.76 5.19
CA ARG A 14 -3.56 2.79 5.77
C ARG A 14 -3.17 3.21 7.19
N ASP A 15 -2.58 2.32 7.97
CA ASP A 15 -2.06 2.61 9.30
C ASP A 15 -0.77 3.46 9.24
N GLY A 16 -0.21 3.67 8.04
CA GLY A 16 1.07 4.34 7.85
C GLY A 16 2.27 3.46 8.14
N LYS A 17 2.07 2.14 8.20
CA LYS A 17 3.16 1.18 8.34
C LYS A 17 3.85 0.95 7.01
N GLU A 18 5.16 0.80 7.08
CA GLU A 18 5.99 0.42 5.95
C GLU A 18 5.68 -1.01 5.52
N VAL A 19 5.25 -1.18 4.27
CA VAL A 19 4.98 -2.50 3.70
C VAL A 19 6.03 -2.82 2.65
N ILE A 20 6.62 -4.01 2.71
CA ILE A 20 7.57 -4.46 1.70
C ILE A 20 6.84 -4.68 0.38
N CYS A 21 7.42 -4.17 -0.71
CA CYS A 21 6.88 -4.33 -2.05
C CYS A 21 6.90 -5.81 -2.44
N PRO A 22 5.75 -6.38 -2.82
CA PRO A 22 5.67 -7.82 -3.11
C PRO A 22 6.33 -8.20 -4.45
N GLU A 23 6.50 -7.23 -5.35
CA GLU A 23 7.15 -7.43 -6.66
C GLU A 23 8.66 -7.55 -6.50
N CYS A 24 9.33 -6.50 -6.01
CA CYS A 24 10.78 -6.51 -5.92
C CYS A 24 11.32 -7.08 -4.60
N LYS A 25 10.49 -7.19 -3.55
CA LYS A 25 10.85 -7.65 -2.19
C LYS A 25 11.97 -6.87 -1.49
N THR A 26 12.52 -5.85 -2.14
CA THR A 26 13.59 -4.98 -1.64
C THR A 26 13.07 -3.59 -1.31
N GLY A 27 12.14 -3.09 -2.13
CA GLY A 27 11.59 -1.75 -1.95
C GLY A 27 10.45 -1.73 -0.94
N LYS A 28 10.18 -0.53 -0.43
CA LYS A 28 9.05 -0.28 0.48
C LYS A 28 7.96 0.46 -0.27
N ILE A 29 6.72 0.10 0.03
CA ILE A 29 5.55 0.82 -0.46
C ILE A 29 5.29 1.96 0.52
N ILE A 30 5.44 3.17 0.01
CA ILE A 30 5.21 4.41 0.75
C ILE A 30 4.23 5.28 -0.01
N THR A 31 3.75 6.33 0.65
CA THR A 31 2.98 7.38 0.01
C THR A 31 3.52 8.73 0.51
N PRO A 32 3.70 9.74 -0.37
CA PRO A 32 4.12 11.07 0.06
C PRO A 32 3.01 11.84 0.79
N TYR A 33 1.77 11.33 0.74
CA TYR A 33 0.60 11.93 1.38
C TYR A 33 0.19 11.16 2.63
N ASN A 34 -0.93 11.55 3.25
CA ASN A 34 -1.39 10.94 4.49
C ASN A 34 -1.93 9.51 4.23
N PRO A 35 -1.31 8.44 4.77
CA PRO A 35 -1.65 7.05 4.45
C PRO A 35 -3.12 6.68 4.67
N LYS A 36 -3.81 7.36 5.58
CA LYS A 36 -5.24 7.14 5.88
C LYS A 36 -6.18 7.61 4.77
N THR A 37 -5.78 8.66 4.05
CA THR A 37 -6.57 9.28 2.97
C THR A 37 -5.95 9.06 1.59
N SER A 38 -4.69 8.63 1.54
CA SER A 38 -3.99 8.28 0.31
C SER A 38 -4.65 7.08 -0.34
N THR A 39 -4.97 7.25 -1.61
CA THR A 39 -5.35 6.19 -2.53
C THR A 39 -4.16 5.69 -3.34
N TYR A 40 -3.09 6.48 -3.41
CA TYR A 40 -1.89 6.18 -4.18
C TYR A 40 -0.73 5.82 -3.28
N PHE A 41 -0.17 4.64 -3.53
CA PHE A 41 1.05 4.17 -2.90
C PHE A 41 2.01 3.69 -3.98
N ASN A 42 3.28 4.01 -3.82
CA ASN A 42 4.32 3.64 -4.77
C ASN A 42 5.48 2.98 -4.05
N CYS A 43 6.12 2.03 -4.74
CA CYS A 43 7.37 1.48 -4.29
C CYS A 43 8.50 2.50 -4.47
N THR A 44 9.42 2.53 -3.50
CA THR A 44 10.64 3.35 -3.56
C THR A 44 11.69 2.85 -4.54
N THR A 45 11.65 1.56 -4.88
CA THR A 45 12.76 0.88 -5.57
C THR A 45 12.38 0.36 -6.96
N CYS A 46 11.12 -0.02 -7.16
CA CYS A 46 10.62 -0.49 -8.45
C CYS A 46 9.43 0.35 -8.90
N ASN A 47 8.97 0.14 -10.14
CA ASN A 47 7.81 0.85 -10.71
C ASN A 47 6.46 0.36 -10.19
N PHE A 48 6.43 -0.43 -9.10
CA PHE A 48 5.18 -0.91 -8.53
C PHE A 48 4.38 0.21 -7.88
N LYS A 49 3.10 0.30 -8.25
CA LYS A 49 2.16 1.30 -7.76
C LYS A 49 0.87 0.59 -7.38
N ILE A 50 0.34 0.91 -6.20
CA ILE A 50 -0.97 0.48 -5.76
C ILE A 50 -1.89 1.69 -5.83
N HIS A 51 -2.99 1.53 -6.57
CA HIS A 51 -4.12 2.44 -6.49
C HIS A 51 -5.23 1.73 -5.72
N MET A 52 -5.51 2.22 -4.51
CA MET A 52 -6.59 1.73 -3.65
C MET A 52 -7.72 2.74 -3.74
N GLU A 53 -8.95 2.30 -3.91
CA GLU A 53 -10.08 3.23 -3.79
C GLU A 53 -10.16 3.76 -2.35
N PRO A 54 -10.55 5.05 -2.17
CA PRO A 54 -10.85 5.54 -0.83
C PRO A 54 -11.95 4.64 -0.27
N ALA A 55 -11.92 4.36 1.02
CA ALA A 55 -13.00 3.58 1.63
C ALA A 55 -14.24 4.46 1.61
N GLU A 56 -14.96 4.44 0.50
CA GLU A 56 -16.21 5.14 0.33
C GLU A 56 -17.16 4.54 1.36
N LYS A 57 -17.62 5.39 2.29
CA LYS A 57 -18.65 5.01 3.27
C LYS A 57 -19.89 4.61 2.47
N ARG A 58 -20.16 3.31 2.38
CA ARG A 58 -21.48 2.79 2.04
C ARG A 58 -22.28 2.59 3.32
#